data_AF-A0AAN5IAT0-F1
#
_entry.id   AF-A0AAN5IAT0-F1
#
_cell.length_a   1.000
_cell.length_b   1.000
_cell.length_c   1.000
_cell.angle_alpha   90.00
_cell.angle_beta   90.00
_cell.angle_gamma   90.00
#
_symmetry.space_group_name_H-M   'P 1'
#
loop_
_entity.id
_entity.type
_entity.pdbx_description
1 polymer ?
#
loop_
_entity_poly.entity_id
_entity_poly.type
_entity_poly.pdbx_seq_one_letter_code
_entity_poly.pdbx_strand_id
1 'polypeptide(L)'
;SFHLLLRSVSPDAPPFHKGLAVLQDGDVQVVHPHHFLYEGYAQGDVKSAVYGSLFDGVFDGHIYLSDGSSFMVERMSKYASNKASNFSYHSVISFDNQV
;
A
#
# COMPACT_ATOMS: atom_id res chain seq x y z
N SER A 1 -5.94 -12.97 -9.36
CA SER A 1 -5.79 -12.90 -7.89
C SER A 1 -4.32 -12.90 -7.58
N PHE A 2 -3.86 -12.08 -6.64
CA PHE A 2 -2.46 -12.06 -6.19
C PHE A 2 -2.37 -12.63 -4.78
N HIS A 3 -1.31 -13.41 -4.52
CA HIS A 3 -0.94 -13.84 -3.18
C HIS A 3 0.35 -13.09 -2.81
N LEU A 4 0.25 -12.14 -1.89
CA LEU A 4 1.36 -11.26 -1.50
C LEU A 4 1.92 -11.72 -0.16
N LEU A 5 3.24 -11.84 -0.08
CA LEU A 5 3.97 -12.11 1.16
C LEU A 5 4.53 -10.78 1.65
N LEU A 6 3.85 -10.19 2.64
CA LEU A 6 4.13 -8.85 3.14
C LEU A 6 4.85 -8.89 4.49
N ARG A 7 5.74 -7.93 4.71
CA ARG A 7 6.33 -7.59 6.01
C ARG A 7 6.26 -6.09 6.21
N SER A 8 6.11 -5.64 7.45
CA SER A 8 6.22 -4.21 7.76
C SER A 8 7.57 -3.67 7.33
N VAL A 9 7.61 -2.42 6.87
CA VAL A 9 8.88 -1.75 6.56
C VAL A 9 9.76 -1.69 7.82
N SER A 10 11.08 -1.80 7.63
CA SER A 10 12.02 -1.82 8.75
C SER A 10 11.92 -0.54 9.60
N PRO A 11 11.78 -0.65 10.93
CA PRO A 11 11.84 0.52 11.82
C PRO A 11 13.26 1.08 11.96
N ASP A 12 14.29 0.25 11.72
CA ASP A 12 15.70 0.61 11.94
C ASP A 12 16.36 1.24 10.71
N ALA A 13 15.86 0.91 9.52
CA ALA A 13 16.32 1.46 8.25
C ALA A 13 15.15 1.85 7.33
N PRO A 14 14.22 2.71 7.78
CA PRO A 14 13.12 3.15 6.93
C PRO A 14 13.66 4.06 5.81
N PRO A 15 13.02 4.09 4.64
CA PRO A 15 13.32 5.08 3.60
C PRO A 15 12.87 6.50 4.00
N PHE A 16 12.28 6.66 5.18
CA PHE A 16 11.72 7.91 5.69
C PHE A 16 12.69 8.60 6.66
N HIS A 17 12.61 9.93 6.72
CA HIS A 17 13.34 10.72 7.70
C HIS A 17 12.89 10.41 9.14
N LYS A 18 13.83 10.38 10.10
CA LYS A 18 13.56 10.03 11.52
C LYS A 18 12.57 10.95 12.23
N GLY A 19 12.40 12.18 11.73
CA GLY A 19 11.47 13.18 12.25
C GLY A 19 10.19 13.32 11.41
N LEU A 20 9.76 12.29 10.69
CA LEU A 20 8.52 12.34 9.93
C LEU A 20 7.34 12.60 10.88
N ALA A 21 6.67 13.73 10.67
CA ALA A 21 5.45 14.09 11.35
C ALA A 21 4.45 14.68 10.34
N VAL A 22 3.17 14.52 10.61
CA VAL A 22 2.08 15.06 9.81
C VAL A 22 1.37 16.12 10.62
N LEU A 23 1.15 17.29 10.03
CA LEU A 23 0.29 18.30 10.61
C LEU A 23 -1.15 17.98 10.22
N GLN A 24 -2.00 17.69 11.21
CA GLN A 24 -3.42 17.43 11.01
C GLN A 24 -4.23 18.36 11.91
N ASP A 25 -5.05 19.21 11.31
CA ASP A 25 -5.92 20.17 12.01
C ASP A 25 -5.20 21.09 13.01
N GLY A 26 -3.92 21.38 12.76
CA GLY A 26 -3.07 22.22 13.60
C GLY A 26 -2.23 21.45 14.63
N ASP A 27 -2.50 20.16 14.81
CA ASP A 27 -1.75 19.29 15.71
C ASP A 27 -0.66 18.51 14.97
N VAL A 28 0.49 18.34 15.63
CA VAL A 28 1.60 17.54 15.12
C VAL A 28 1.38 16.08 15.51
N GLN A 29 1.14 15.24 14.51
CA GLN A 29 1.02 13.79 14.67
C GLN A 29 2.35 13.13 14.31
N VAL A 30 2.96 12.44 15.27
CA VAL A 30 4.12 11.60 15.01
C VAL A 30 3.68 10.37 14.22
N VAL A 31 4.33 10.12 13.08
CA VAL A 31 4.00 9.00 12.22
C VAL A 31 5.01 7.88 12.44
N HIS A 32 4.50 6.66 12.57
CA HIS A 32 5.31 5.44 12.66
C HIS A 32 5.09 4.60 11.40
N PRO A 33 5.88 4.79 10.33
CA PRO A 33 5.64 4.15 9.03
C PRO A 33 5.52 2.62 9.10
N HIS A 34 6.31 1.97 9.95
CA HIS A 34 6.31 0.51 10.14
C HIS A 34 4.98 -0.04 10.68
N HIS A 35 4.10 0.79 11.23
CA HIS A 35 2.77 0.36 11.68
C HIS A 35 1.80 0.09 10.53
N PHE A 36 1.96 0.76 9.39
CA PHE A 36 0.98 0.71 8.30
C PHE A 36 1.59 0.52 6.91
N LEU A 37 2.89 0.75 6.73
CA LEU A 37 3.58 0.50 5.47
C LEU A 37 4.22 -0.88 5.46
N TYR A 38 4.06 -1.56 4.34
CA TYR A 38 4.51 -2.91 4.10
C TYR A 38 5.27 -2.99 2.79
N GLU A 39 6.24 -3.88 2.78
CA GLU A 39 7.00 -4.30 1.61
C GLU A 39 6.95 -5.83 1.47
N GLY A 40 7.25 -6.35 0.28
CA GLY A 40 7.19 -7.79 0.06
C GLY A 40 7.35 -8.19 -1.39
N TYR A 41 6.80 -9.36 -1.71
CA TYR A 41 6.84 -9.95 -3.04
C TYR A 41 5.60 -10.83 -3.29
N ALA A 42 5.29 -11.06 -4.56
CA ALA A 42 4.26 -12.01 -4.98
C ALA A 42 4.74 -13.45 -4.78
N GLN A 43 3.91 -14.30 -4.18
CA GLN A 43 4.21 -15.70 -3.98
C GLN A 43 4.50 -16.39 -5.32
N GLY A 44 5.64 -17.09 -5.39
CA GLY A 44 6.12 -17.72 -6.63
C GLY A 44 7.03 -16.83 -7.49
N ASP A 45 7.09 -15.52 -7.21
CA ASP A 45 8.01 -14.59 -7.86
C ASP A 45 8.81 -13.81 -6.80
N VAL A 46 9.90 -14.41 -6.32
CA VAL A 46 10.78 -13.79 -5.32
C VAL A 46 11.57 -12.57 -5.82
N LYS A 47 11.54 -12.31 -7.14
CA LYS A 47 12.18 -11.13 -7.75
C LYS A 47 11.20 -9.97 -7.94
N SER A 48 9.90 -10.22 -7.74
CA SER A 48 8.91 -9.15 -7.67
C SER A 48 9.12 -8.27 -6.44
N ALA A 49 8.61 -7.05 -6.51
CA ALA A 49 8.60 -6.11 -5.41
C ALA A 49 7.18 -5.60 -5.20
N VAL A 50 6.76 -5.56 -3.93
CA VAL A 50 5.46 -5.05 -3.52
C VAL A 50 5.73 -3.98 -2.47
N TYR A 51 5.06 -2.85 -2.59
CA TYR A 51 5.10 -1.83 -1.55
C TYR A 51 3.76 -1.12 -1.45
N GLY A 52 3.37 -0.78 -0.23
CA GLY A 52 2.10 -0.12 -0.01
C GLY A 52 1.76 0.01 1.46
N SER A 53 0.50 0.33 1.70
CA SER A 53 -0.10 0.40 3.01
C SER A 53 -1.12 -0.71 3.23
N LEU A 54 -1.27 -1.15 4.47
CA LEU A 54 -2.31 -2.09 4.88
C LEU A 54 -3.16 -1.44 5.96
N PHE A 55 -4.41 -1.18 5.65
CA PHE A 55 -5.38 -0.59 6.57
C PHE A 55 -6.63 -1.46 6.61
N ASP A 56 -7.07 -1.83 7.80
CA ASP A 56 -8.23 -2.69 8.03
C ASP A 56 -8.20 -4.01 7.23
N GLY A 57 -6.99 -4.57 7.05
CA GLY A 57 -6.76 -5.79 6.27
C GLY A 57 -6.83 -5.61 4.75
N VAL A 58 -6.98 -4.38 4.25
CA VAL A 58 -7.04 -4.09 2.82
C VAL A 58 -5.74 -3.40 2.37
N PHE A 59 -5.05 -4.01 1.42
CA PHE A 59 -3.81 -3.50 0.86
C PHE A 59 -4.08 -2.40 -0.18
N ASP A 60 -3.26 -1.35 -0.16
CA ASP A 60 -3.27 -0.22 -1.08
C ASP A 60 -1.82 0.11 -1.47
N GLY A 61 -1.44 -0.06 -2.72
CA GLY A 61 -0.04 0.06 -3.14
C GLY A 61 0.23 -0.50 -4.52
N HIS A 62 1.51 -0.77 -4.81
CA HIS A 62 1.97 -1.25 -6.11
C HIS A 62 2.57 -2.65 -6.01
N ILE A 63 2.43 -3.40 -7.11
CA ILE A 63 3.01 -4.71 -7.33
C ILE A 63 3.83 -4.62 -8.62
N TYR A 64 5.14 -4.89 -8.53
CA TYR A 64 6.06 -4.98 -9.66
C TYR A 64 6.47 -6.43 -9.84
N LEU A 65 6.11 -7.05 -10.95
CA LEU A 65 6.49 -8.42 -11.25
C LEU A 65 7.85 -8.47 -11.95
N SER A 66 8.51 -9.62 -11.89
CA SER A 66 9.83 -9.82 -12.50
C SER A 66 9.81 -9.83 -14.03
N ASP A 67 8.64 -10.00 -14.64
CA ASP A 67 8.42 -9.89 -16.08
C ASP A 67 8.30 -8.45 -16.59
N GLY A 68 8.40 -7.47 -15.68
CA GLY A 68 8.30 -6.04 -15.98
C GLY A 68 6.88 -5.49 -15.98
N SER A 69 5.86 -6.33 -15.78
CA SER A 69 4.50 -5.84 -15.56
C SER A 69 4.35 -5.22 -14.17
N SER A 70 3.49 -4.22 -14.08
CA SER A 70 3.19 -3.56 -12.80
C SER A 70 1.70 -3.30 -12.64
N PHE A 71 1.26 -3.31 -11.39
CA PHE A 71 -0.15 -3.17 -11.02
C PHE A 71 -0.28 -2.22 -9.85
N MET A 72 -1.34 -1.43 -9.86
CA MET A 72 -1.76 -0.62 -8.74
C MET A 72 -2.99 -1.25 -8.08
N VAL A 73 -2.97 -1.34 -6.75
CA VAL A 73 -4.07 -1.81 -5.91
C VAL A 73 -4.59 -0.61 -5.13
N GLU A 74 -5.86 -0.29 -5.31
CA GLU A 74 -6.48 0.87 -4.65
C GLU A 74 -7.68 0.44 -3.81
N ARG A 75 -7.78 0.94 -2.58
CA ARG A 75 -8.95 0.72 -1.72
C ARG A 75 -10.18 1.40 -2.29
N MET A 76 -11.32 0.70 -2.27
CA MET A 76 -12.58 1.25 -2.75
C MET A 76 -13.08 2.47 -1.96
N SER A 77 -12.65 2.60 -0.71
CA SER A 77 -12.95 3.77 0.12
C SER A 77 -12.46 5.09 -0.51
N LYS A 78 -11.41 5.06 -1.36
CA LYS A 78 -10.94 6.24 -2.11
C LYS A 78 -11.98 6.81 -3.07
N TYR A 79 -12.86 5.96 -3.61
CA TYR A 79 -13.89 6.35 -4.57
C TYR A 79 -15.27 6.56 -3.92
N ALA A 80 -15.37 6.36 -2.60
CA ALA A 80 -16.59 6.56 -1.83
C ALA A 80 -16.88 8.06 -1.67
N SER A 81 -17.34 8.71 -2.73
CA SER A 81 -17.79 10.11 -2.68
C SER A 81 -19.16 10.20 -1.97
N ASN A 82 -19.16 10.51 -0.67
CA ASN A 82 -20.30 10.98 0.14
C ASN A 82 -21.61 10.17 0.13
N LYS A 83 -21.66 8.97 -0.47
CA LYS A 83 -22.78 8.04 -0.33
C LYS A 83 -22.25 6.70 0.11
N ALA A 84 -22.85 6.17 1.17
CA ALA A 84 -22.70 4.79 1.63
C ALA A 84 -22.87 3.86 0.42
N SER A 85 -21.74 3.52 -0.18
CA SER A 85 -21.68 2.66 -1.34
C SER A 85 -21.30 1.32 -0.77
N ASN A 86 -22.29 0.43 -0.68
CA ASN A 86 -22.08 -0.98 -0.40
C ASN A 86 -21.33 -1.59 -1.58
N PHE A 87 -20.03 -1.34 -1.67
CA PHE A 87 -19.18 -1.99 -2.64
C PHE A 87 -19.11 -3.48 -2.28
N SER A 88 -19.33 -4.36 -3.25
CA SER A 88 -19.20 -5.81 -3.05
C SER A 88 -17.74 -6.28 -3.00
N TYR A 89 -16.79 -5.37 -3.19
CA TYR A 89 -15.35 -5.61 -3.22
C TYR A 89 -14.60 -4.50 -2.49
N HIS A 90 -13.44 -4.85 -1.92
CA HIS A 90 -12.65 -3.95 -1.06
C HIS A 90 -11.58 -3.16 -1.82
N SER A 91 -11.15 -3.66 -2.99
CA SER A 91 -10.10 -3.03 -3.80
C SER A 91 -10.37 -3.18 -5.30
N VAL A 92 -9.77 -2.29 -6.07
CA VAL A 92 -9.60 -2.41 -7.52
C VAL A 92 -8.12 -2.65 -7.81
N ILE A 93 -7.84 -3.51 -8.79
CA ILE A 93 -6.49 -3.74 -9.30
C ILE A 93 -6.47 -3.32 -10.75
N SER A 94 -5.62 -2.35 -11.08
CA SER A 94 -5.41 -1.85 -12.42
C SER A 94 -3.99 -2.15 -12.88
N PHE A 95 -3.82 -2.34 -14.19
CA PHE A 95 -2.49 -2.38 -14.78
C PHE A 95 -1.89 -0.98 -14.65
N ASP A 96 -0.68 -0.92 -14.10
CA ASP A 96 0.04 0.34 -13.97
C ASP A 96 0.77 0.58 -15.29
N ASN A 97 0.12 1.37 -16.15
CA ASN A 97 0.57 1.70 -17.49
C ASN A 97 1.30 3.06 -17.52
N GLN A 98 2.01 3.41 -16.45
CA GLN A 98 2.95 4.54 -16.46
C GLN A 98 4.09 4.25 -17.46
N VAL A 99 3.87 4.63 -18.72
CA VAL A 99 4.87 4.82 -19.76
C VAL A 99 5.10 6.31 -19.92
#